data_AF-A0A364MVE0-F1
#
_entry.id   AF-A0A364MVE0-F1
#
_cell.length_a   1.000
_cell.length_b   1.000
_cell.length_c   1.000
_cell.angle_alpha   90.00
_cell.angle_beta   90.00
_cell.angle_gamma   90.00
#
_symmetry.space_group_name_H-M   'P 1'
#
loop_
_entity.id
_entity.type
_entity.pdbx_description
1 polymer ?
#
loop_
_entity_poly.entity_id
_entity_poly.type
_entity_poly.pdbx_seq_one_letter_code
_entity_poly.pdbx_strand_id
1 'polypeptide(L)'
;MESVPIVILVTAPLSAVVLHEFVLRRVEVDHLALAILVSAVTTYGVLVYYAGFIAATVVTSAFWVPLWLYIGVYRAFFHPLKSYPGPWGAKLSRWWTIKQTWDSNLHYHRVLQRLHSQYGDYVRTGPREITIFDADAILPILGAQSKTSKGPFFDVMERSLHLNRDKAFHRQRRRVWDNAFKTSLSTFAPQIEHFTDQLLARLRHEESQLVPLLEYTTYYSYDVMAALAFGKPTGFIKGEQSEVAASILATFTNSVRALGYMYHMPWLMNAIGVLTSFAGPMKEWRDWSVSQMRARMKVYIPTSRPHSLHLQSTY
;
A
#
# COMPACT_ATOMS: atom_id res chain seq x y z
N MET A 1 12.78 -43.08 19.77
CA MET A 1 13.04 -41.67 19.37
C MET A 1 14.51 -41.58 19.02
N GLU A 2 14.85 -41.54 17.74
CA GLU A 2 16.22 -41.21 17.36
C GLU A 2 16.52 -39.78 17.84
N SER A 3 17.61 -39.61 18.58
CA SER A 3 18.04 -38.31 19.07
C SER A 3 18.42 -37.42 17.89
N VAL A 4 17.90 -36.20 17.83
CA VAL A 4 18.28 -35.20 16.82
C VAL A 4 19.81 -35.01 16.87
N PRO A 5 20.54 -35.20 15.75
CA PRO A 5 21.99 -35.09 15.74
C PRO A 5 22.47 -33.72 16.24
N ILE A 6 23.49 -33.70 17.10
CA ILE A 6 24.11 -32.48 17.64
C ILE A 6 24.54 -31.53 16.51
N VAL A 7 24.99 -32.08 15.37
CA VAL A 7 25.37 -31.31 14.18
C VAL A 7 24.23 -30.40 13.70
N ILE A 8 22.97 -30.84 13.78
CA ILE A 8 21.81 -30.03 13.35
C ILE A 8 21.59 -28.88 14.33
N LEU A 9 21.76 -29.12 15.63
CA LEU A 9 21.61 -28.08 16.66
C LEU A 9 22.69 -26.99 16.58
N VAL A 10 23.81 -27.25 15.92
CA VAL A 10 24.87 -26.26 15.68
C VAL A 10 24.74 -25.58 14.31
N THR A 11 24.45 -26.35 13.27
CA THR A 11 24.36 -25.84 11.89
C THR A 11 23.09 -25.00 11.65
N ALA A 12 21.97 -25.30 12.31
CA ALA A 12 20.74 -24.54 12.17
C ALA A 12 20.87 -23.07 12.69
N PRO A 13 21.39 -22.81 13.90
CA PRO A 13 21.66 -21.43 14.34
C PRO A 13 22.66 -20.68 13.45
N LEU A 14 23.72 -21.34 12.98
CA LEU A 14 24.72 -20.73 12.10
C LEU A 14 24.11 -20.31 10.76
N SER A 15 23.32 -21.19 10.14
CA SER A 15 22.62 -20.89 8.89
C SER A 15 21.60 -19.75 9.06
N ALA A 16 20.93 -19.65 10.20
CA ALA A 16 20.06 -18.52 10.53
C ALA A 16 20.83 -17.19 10.58
N VAL A 17 22.00 -17.16 11.22
CA VAL A 17 22.86 -15.96 11.27
C VAL A 17 23.34 -15.58 9.87
N VAL A 18 23.80 -16.56 9.08
CA VAL A 18 24.22 -16.35 7.69
C VAL A 18 23.08 -15.80 6.84
N LEU A 19 21.88 -16.37 6.96
CA LEU A 19 20.69 -15.89 6.25
C LEU A 19 20.40 -14.42 6.58
N HIS A 20 20.50 -14.03 7.85
CA HIS A 20 20.30 -12.63 8.23
C HIS A 20 21.36 -11.71 7.62
N GLU A 21 22.64 -12.06 7.75
CA GLU A 21 23.77 -11.20 7.37
C GLU A 21 23.91 -10.98 5.86
N PHE A 22 23.63 -12.02 5.08
CA PHE A 22 23.79 -11.97 3.63
C PHE A 22 22.50 -11.64 2.90
N VAL A 23 21.33 -12.02 3.43
CA VAL A 23 20.06 -11.89 2.71
C VAL A 23 19.13 -10.89 3.41
N LEU A 24 18.66 -11.20 4.63
CA LEU A 24 17.53 -10.46 5.21
C LEU A 24 17.85 -8.99 5.44
N ARG A 25 19.09 -8.65 5.85
CA ARG A 25 19.48 -7.25 6.07
C ARG A 25 19.71 -6.44 4.78
N ARG A 26 19.85 -7.11 3.63
CA ARG A 26 20.19 -6.47 2.34
C ARG A 26 19.02 -6.39 1.37
N VAL A 27 18.04 -7.29 1.50
CA VAL A 27 16.90 -7.42 0.59
C VAL A 27 15.59 -7.07 1.29
N GLU A 28 14.69 -6.41 0.57
CA GLU A 28 13.29 -6.24 0.97
C GLU A 28 12.56 -7.57 0.76
N VAL A 29 12.24 -8.29 1.84
CA VAL A 29 11.59 -9.61 1.76
C VAL A 29 10.07 -9.54 1.88
N ASP A 30 9.49 -8.35 2.03
CA ASP A 30 8.05 -8.14 2.23
C ASP A 30 7.20 -8.74 1.10
N HIS A 31 7.69 -8.70 -0.15
CA HIS A 31 7.01 -9.29 -1.31
C HIS A 31 7.14 -10.82 -1.38
N LEU A 32 8.10 -11.41 -0.66
CA LEU A 32 8.34 -12.86 -0.60
C LEU A 32 7.68 -13.53 0.60
N ALA A 33 6.99 -12.78 1.47
CA ALA A 33 6.49 -13.30 2.73
C ALA A 33 5.58 -14.52 2.58
N LEU A 34 4.68 -14.54 1.58
CA LEU A 34 3.86 -15.71 1.29
C LEU A 34 4.69 -16.90 0.82
N ALA A 35 5.64 -16.68 -0.09
CA ALA A 35 6.51 -17.75 -0.58
C ALA A 35 7.35 -18.35 0.56
N ILE A 36 7.89 -17.50 1.43
CA ILE A 36 8.63 -17.92 2.63
C ILE A 36 7.71 -18.74 3.55
N LEU A 37 6.49 -18.26 3.82
CA LEU A 37 5.54 -18.96 4.69
C LEU A 37 5.15 -20.34 4.11
N VAL A 38 4.80 -20.40 2.82
CA VAL A 38 4.47 -21.66 2.15
C VAL A 38 5.66 -22.61 2.19
N SER A 39 6.86 -22.14 1.84
CA SER A 39 8.07 -22.98 1.92
C SER A 39 8.32 -23.51 3.33
N ALA A 40 8.17 -22.67 4.37
CA ALA A 40 8.41 -23.05 5.74
C ALA A 40 7.39 -24.10 6.23
N VAL A 41 6.12 -23.92 5.90
CA VAL A 41 5.04 -24.86 6.25
C VAL A 41 5.21 -26.19 5.50
N THR A 42 5.51 -26.15 4.20
CA THR A 42 5.76 -27.36 3.41
C THR A 42 6.98 -28.11 3.92
N THR A 43 8.10 -27.43 4.17
CA THR A 43 9.30 -28.05 4.74
C THR A 43 9.03 -28.66 6.11
N TYR A 44 8.28 -27.96 6.98
CA TYR A 44 7.87 -28.52 8.28
C TYR A 44 7.01 -29.77 8.13
N GLY A 45 6.01 -29.76 7.24
CA GLY A 45 5.16 -30.92 6.97
C GLY A 45 5.94 -32.12 6.45
N VAL A 46 6.90 -31.91 5.55
CA VAL A 46 7.82 -32.94 5.06
C VAL A 46 8.66 -33.50 6.21
N LEU A 47 9.22 -32.65 7.07
CA LEU A 47 9.99 -33.10 8.24
C LEU A 47 9.13 -33.91 9.22
N VAL A 48 7.88 -33.51 9.45
CA VAL A 48 6.95 -34.27 10.31
C VAL A 48 6.67 -35.65 9.72
N TYR A 49 6.47 -35.74 8.40
CA TYR A 49 6.21 -37.00 7.70
C TYR A 49 7.39 -37.99 7.81
N TYR A 50 8.63 -37.50 7.63
CA TYR A 50 9.81 -38.38 7.61
C TYR A 50 10.47 -38.61 8.97
N ALA A 51 10.49 -37.61 9.86
CA ALA A 51 11.23 -37.65 11.13
C ALA A 51 10.32 -37.61 12.37
N GLY A 52 9.02 -37.44 12.19
CA GLY A 52 8.05 -37.31 13.28
C GLY A 52 7.96 -35.91 13.87
N PHE A 53 6.84 -35.63 14.55
CA PHE A 53 6.49 -34.30 15.04
C PHE A 53 7.53 -33.67 15.98
N ILE A 54 8.05 -34.46 16.93
CA ILE A 54 9.00 -33.97 17.94
C ILE A 54 10.31 -33.53 17.27
N ALA A 55 10.88 -34.38 16.40
CA ALA A 55 12.13 -34.06 15.71
C ALA A 55 11.96 -32.84 14.79
N ALA A 56 10.87 -32.76 14.02
CA ALA A 56 10.57 -31.62 13.16
C ALA A 56 10.47 -30.30 13.96
N THR A 57 9.82 -30.33 15.13
CA THR A 57 9.70 -29.17 16.02
C THR A 57 11.06 -28.74 16.57
N VAL A 58 11.89 -29.68 17.00
CA VAL A 58 13.25 -29.38 17.50
C VAL A 58 14.12 -28.77 16.40
N VAL A 59 14.13 -29.37 15.20
CA VAL A 59 14.94 -28.88 14.07
C VAL A 59 14.49 -27.47 13.64
N THR A 60 13.19 -27.24 13.50
CA THR A 60 12.68 -25.92 13.08
C THR A 60 12.87 -24.85 14.15
N SER A 61 12.66 -25.18 15.43
CA SER A 61 12.92 -24.24 16.53
C SER A 61 14.41 -23.90 16.65
N ALA A 62 15.31 -24.86 16.43
CA ALA A 62 16.75 -24.65 16.40
C ALA A 62 17.21 -23.68 15.29
N PHE A 63 16.39 -23.48 14.25
CA PHE A 63 16.64 -22.47 13.22
C PHE A 63 15.95 -21.12 13.53
N TRP A 64 14.63 -21.15 13.78
CA TRP A 64 13.84 -19.92 13.90
C TRP A 64 14.13 -19.13 15.17
N VAL A 65 14.34 -19.79 16.32
CA VAL A 65 14.59 -19.08 17.59
C VAL A 65 15.89 -18.26 17.53
N PRO A 66 17.04 -18.83 17.11
CA PRO A 66 18.26 -18.05 16.93
C PRO A 66 18.11 -16.95 15.88
N LEU A 67 17.39 -17.20 14.77
CA LEU A 67 17.15 -16.19 13.75
C LEU A 67 16.46 -14.94 14.33
N TRP A 68 15.34 -15.14 15.05
CA TRP A 68 14.58 -14.04 15.66
C TRP A 68 15.39 -13.31 16.73
N LEU A 69 16.12 -14.05 17.57
CA LEU A 69 16.99 -13.46 18.58
C LEU A 69 18.09 -12.60 17.94
N TYR A 70 18.77 -13.14 16.92
CA TYR A 70 19.83 -12.44 16.20
C TYR A 70 19.30 -11.18 15.50
N ILE A 71 18.15 -11.26 14.83
CA ILE A 71 17.47 -10.10 14.25
C ILE A 71 17.19 -9.03 15.32
N GLY A 72 16.70 -9.43 16.49
CA GLY A 72 16.41 -8.52 17.60
C GLY A 72 17.66 -7.79 18.09
N VAL A 73 18.73 -8.55 18.38
CA VAL A 73 20.03 -8.02 18.82
C VAL A 73 20.62 -7.09 17.76
N TYR A 74 20.60 -7.49 16.49
CA TYR A 74 21.06 -6.65 15.37
C TYR A 74 20.29 -5.33 15.31
N ARG A 75 18.95 -5.38 15.35
CA ARG A 75 18.08 -4.20 15.26
C ARG A 75 18.31 -3.21 16.41
N ALA A 76 18.58 -3.72 17.61
CA ALA A 76 18.85 -2.93 18.81
C ALA A 76 20.22 -2.26 18.78
N PHE A 77 21.29 -3.01 18.49
CA PHE A 77 22.66 -2.56 18.77
C PHE A 77 23.54 -2.33 17.53
N PHE A 78 23.25 -2.99 16.42
CA PHE A 78 24.12 -3.01 15.24
C PHE A 78 23.49 -2.37 14.00
N HIS A 79 22.18 -2.08 14.04
CA HIS A 79 21.48 -1.45 12.94
C HIS A 79 22.02 -0.05 12.65
N PRO A 80 22.18 0.37 11.37
CA PRO A 80 22.64 1.72 11.02
C PRO A 80 21.80 2.84 11.65
N LEU A 81 20.52 2.56 11.89
CA LEU A 81 19.59 3.52 12.50
C LEU A 81 19.63 3.53 14.05
N LYS A 82 20.62 2.91 14.70
CA LYS A 82 20.68 2.81 16.17
C LYS A 82 20.81 4.17 16.88
N SER A 83 21.46 5.14 16.23
CA SER A 83 21.69 6.49 16.75
C SER A 83 20.42 7.33 16.84
N TYR A 84 19.40 7.00 16.03
CA TYR A 84 18.16 7.76 16.01
C TYR A 84 17.32 7.47 17.28
N PRO A 85 16.82 8.51 17.95
CA PRO A 85 15.97 8.37 19.12
C PRO A 85 14.62 7.77 18.74
N GLY A 86 13.91 7.20 19.72
CA GLY A 86 12.58 6.64 19.52
C GLY A 86 12.26 5.49 20.48
N PRO A 87 11.00 5.04 20.53
CA PRO A 87 10.56 4.00 21.44
C PRO A 87 11.29 2.67 21.21
N TRP A 88 11.71 1.99 22.27
CA TRP A 88 12.42 0.71 22.16
C TRP A 88 11.64 -0.35 21.38
N GLY A 89 10.33 -0.45 21.59
CA GLY A 89 9.47 -1.36 20.84
C GLY A 89 9.47 -1.09 19.34
N ALA A 90 9.45 0.18 18.93
CA ALA A 90 9.54 0.59 17.52
C ALA A 90 10.88 0.16 16.89
N LYS A 91 11.99 0.25 17.62
CA LYS A 91 13.32 -0.17 17.13
C LYS A 91 13.36 -1.67 16.82
N LEU A 92 12.64 -2.49 17.59
CA LEU A 92 12.66 -3.95 17.47
C LEU A 92 11.64 -4.47 16.46
N SER A 93 10.40 -3.96 16.49
CA SER A 93 9.32 -4.51 15.68
C SER A 93 8.24 -3.51 15.30
N ARG A 94 7.64 -3.74 14.13
CA ARG A 94 6.44 -3.06 13.64
C ARG A 94 5.19 -3.34 14.47
N TRP A 95 5.18 -4.41 15.28
CA TRP A 95 4.10 -4.68 16.24
C TRP A 95 3.87 -3.53 17.20
N TRP A 96 4.92 -2.79 17.56
CA TRP A 96 4.76 -1.57 18.35
C TRP A 96 3.91 -0.53 17.61
N THR A 97 4.20 -0.26 16.34
CA THR A 97 3.44 0.69 15.51
C THR A 97 1.99 0.24 15.34
N ILE A 98 1.76 -1.05 15.05
CA ILE A 98 0.42 -1.63 14.92
C ILE A 98 -0.38 -1.44 16.21
N LYS A 99 0.23 -1.74 17.37
CA LYS A 99 -0.38 -1.53 18.68
C LYS A 99 -0.73 -0.06 18.89
N GLN A 100 0.17 0.88 18.58
CA GLN A 100 -0.12 2.31 18.72
C GLN A 100 -1.25 2.77 17.80
N THR A 101 -1.32 2.25 16.58
CA THR A 101 -2.40 2.54 15.63
C THR A 101 -3.74 1.97 16.12
N TRP A 102 -3.72 0.79 16.75
CA TRP A 102 -4.89 0.19 17.41
C TRP A 102 -5.34 1.00 18.63
N ASP A 103 -4.43 1.28 19.56
CA ASP A 103 -4.72 2.02 20.80
C ASP A 103 -5.20 3.45 20.53
N SER A 104 -4.75 4.05 19.43
CA SER A 104 -5.19 5.39 18.99
C SER A 104 -6.44 5.38 18.13
N ASN A 105 -7.08 4.21 17.91
CA ASN A 105 -8.23 4.05 17.03
C ASN A 105 -7.98 4.71 15.65
N LEU A 106 -6.88 4.33 14.99
CA LEU A 106 -6.39 4.87 13.70
C LEU A 106 -5.90 6.33 13.73
N HIS A 107 -5.83 7.00 14.89
CA HIS A 107 -5.30 8.37 15.01
C HIS A 107 -3.77 8.38 15.22
N TYR A 108 -3.03 7.61 14.40
CA TYR A 108 -1.58 7.46 14.54
C TYR A 108 -0.83 8.80 14.39
N HIS A 109 -1.39 9.79 13.68
CA HIS A 109 -0.84 11.15 13.60
C HIS A 109 -0.66 11.81 14.98
N ARG A 110 -1.55 11.54 15.96
CA ARG A 110 -1.42 12.04 17.34
C ARG A 110 -0.28 11.34 18.08
N VAL A 111 -0.06 10.06 17.78
CA VAL A 111 1.10 9.32 18.29
C VAL A 111 2.38 9.94 17.75
N LEU A 112 2.45 10.18 16.44
CA LEU A 112 3.59 10.83 15.79
C LEU A 112 3.86 12.23 16.38
N GLN A 113 2.83 13.04 16.63
CA GLN A 113 2.99 14.34 17.26
C GLN A 113 3.61 14.23 18.66
N ARG A 114 3.16 13.27 19.49
CA ARG A 114 3.78 13.03 20.81
C ARG A 114 5.23 12.58 20.70
N LEU A 115 5.53 11.71 19.73
CA LEU A 115 6.90 11.26 19.48
C LEU A 115 7.81 12.40 19.04
N HIS A 116 7.31 13.29 18.18
CA HIS A 116 8.01 14.49 17.75
C HIS A 116 8.34 15.38 18.96
N SER A 117 7.34 15.67 19.81
CA SER A 117 7.56 16.46 21.03
C SER A 117 8.57 15.82 21.99
N GLN A 118 8.66 14.49 22.03
CA GLN A 118 9.54 13.76 22.96
C GLN A 118 10.97 13.54 22.43
N TYR A 119 11.11 13.27 21.13
CA TYR A 119 12.36 12.79 20.54
C TYR A 119 12.97 13.74 19.49
N GLY A 120 12.27 14.81 19.13
CA GLY A 120 12.70 15.76 18.10
C GLY A 120 12.37 15.32 16.68
N ASP A 121 13.00 15.96 15.70
CA ASP A 121 12.57 15.90 14.29
C ASP A 121 12.85 14.58 13.58
N TYR A 122 13.76 13.76 14.10
CA TYR A 122 14.20 12.52 13.46
C TYR A 122 13.98 11.33 14.40
N VAL A 123 12.84 10.66 14.25
CA VAL A 123 12.40 9.61 15.18
C VAL A 123 12.38 8.25 14.51
N ARG A 124 13.09 7.28 15.08
CA ARG A 124 13.01 5.87 14.68
C ARG A 124 11.70 5.26 15.14
N THR A 125 10.72 5.25 14.25
CA THR A 125 9.37 4.71 14.47
C THR A 125 9.26 3.24 14.08
N GLY A 126 10.31 2.65 13.49
CA GLY A 126 10.35 1.24 13.09
C GLY A 126 11.74 0.60 13.05
N PRO A 127 11.80 -0.72 12.77
CA PRO A 127 13.08 -1.41 12.63
C PRO A 127 13.96 -0.82 11.54
N ARG A 128 13.34 -0.44 10.41
CA ARG A 128 13.96 0.12 9.20
C ARG A 128 13.32 1.45 8.77
N GLU A 129 12.73 2.18 9.70
CA GLU A 129 11.98 3.40 9.40
C GLU A 129 12.34 4.54 10.34
N ILE A 130 12.44 5.73 9.76
CA ILE A 130 12.54 7.00 10.47
C ILE A 130 11.37 7.86 9.99
N THR A 131 10.65 8.44 10.95
CA THR A 131 9.73 9.53 10.69
C THR A 131 10.47 10.84 10.86
N ILE A 132 10.36 11.70 9.85
CA ILE A 132 11.07 12.98 9.78
C ILE A 132 10.04 14.10 9.82
N PHE A 133 10.20 15.04 10.75
CA PHE A 133 9.35 16.21 10.95
C PHE A 133 10.00 17.52 10.48
N ASP A 134 11.13 17.41 9.78
CA ASP A 134 11.90 18.51 9.22
C ASP A 134 11.44 18.85 7.78
N ALA A 135 11.07 20.12 7.55
CA ALA A 135 10.65 20.60 6.23
C ALA A 135 11.78 20.56 5.20
N ASP A 136 13.04 20.74 5.63
CA ASP A 136 14.20 20.72 4.75
C ASP A 136 14.46 19.31 4.17
N ALA A 137 13.90 18.27 4.78
CA ALA A 137 13.97 16.90 4.28
C ALA A 137 13.03 16.63 3.10
N ILE A 138 12.05 17.50 2.82
CA ILE A 138 11.07 17.29 1.74
C ILE A 138 11.77 17.26 0.38
N LEU A 139 12.63 18.23 0.07
CA LEU A 139 13.30 18.28 -1.25
C LEU A 139 14.32 17.13 -1.45
N PRO A 140 15.20 16.80 -0.48
CA PRO A 140 16.09 15.65 -0.59
C PRO A 140 15.37 14.30 -0.76
N ILE A 141 14.21 14.13 -0.12
CA ILE A 141 13.49 12.84 -0.11
C ILE A 141 12.44 12.75 -1.23
N LEU A 142 11.69 13.81 -1.49
CA LEU A 142 10.54 13.81 -2.42
C LEU A 142 10.75 14.68 -3.66
N GLY A 143 11.81 15.49 -3.69
CA GLY A 143 12.11 16.37 -4.82
C GLY A 143 12.52 15.61 -6.09
N ALA A 144 12.56 16.34 -7.21
CA ALA A 144 12.83 15.78 -8.54
C ALA A 144 14.19 15.05 -8.65
N GLN A 145 15.19 15.51 -7.88
CA GLN A 145 16.54 14.94 -7.85
C GLN A 145 16.74 13.92 -6.72
N SER A 146 15.68 13.57 -5.99
CA SER A 146 15.77 12.60 -4.91
C SER A 146 16.29 11.26 -5.43
N LYS A 147 17.20 10.65 -4.68
CA LYS A 147 17.68 9.28 -4.93
C LYS A 147 16.78 8.22 -4.28
N THR A 148 15.90 8.61 -3.37
CA THR A 148 14.99 7.68 -2.69
C THR A 148 13.93 7.15 -3.66
N SER A 149 13.36 6.00 -3.33
CA SER A 149 12.18 5.45 -3.99
C SER A 149 11.09 5.26 -2.95
N LYS A 150 9.86 5.08 -3.42
CA LYS A 150 8.74 4.70 -2.56
C LYS A 150 9.03 3.36 -1.89
N GLY A 151 8.50 3.15 -0.69
CA GLY A 151 8.72 1.92 0.08
C GLY A 151 7.85 0.73 -0.38
N PRO A 152 8.01 -0.45 0.26
CA PRO A 152 7.34 -1.69 -0.12
C PRO A 152 5.81 -1.67 -0.11
N PHE A 153 5.20 -0.77 0.66
CA PHE A 153 3.73 -0.60 0.68
C PHE A 153 3.15 -0.35 -0.72
N PHE A 154 3.93 0.28 -1.60
CA PHE A 154 3.50 0.66 -2.94
C PHE A 154 3.59 -0.48 -3.98
N ASP A 155 4.18 -1.64 -3.64
CA ASP A 155 4.24 -2.80 -4.55
C ASP A 155 2.90 -3.52 -4.70
N VAL A 156 2.01 -3.34 -3.73
CA VAL A 156 0.77 -4.11 -3.59
C VAL A 156 -0.28 -3.69 -4.60
N MET A 157 -0.28 -2.40 -4.96
CA MET A 157 -1.34 -1.80 -5.75
C MET A 157 -0.99 -1.81 -7.24
N GLU A 158 -2.01 -1.65 -8.09
CA GLU A 158 -1.80 -1.60 -9.54
C GLU A 158 -0.75 -0.57 -9.93
N ARG A 159 0.03 -0.87 -10.99
CA ARG A 159 1.07 0.00 -11.56
C ARG A 159 0.45 1.25 -12.21
N SER A 160 -0.03 2.15 -11.36
CA SER A 160 -0.54 3.46 -11.71
C SER A 160 0.57 4.51 -11.71
N LEU A 161 0.27 5.72 -12.18
CA LEU A 161 1.21 6.84 -12.03
C LEU A 161 1.52 7.13 -10.56
N HIS A 162 0.51 7.10 -9.69
CA HIS A 162 0.67 7.45 -8.27
C HIS A 162 1.40 6.36 -7.48
N LEU A 163 1.23 5.07 -7.81
CA LEU A 163 1.66 3.98 -6.93
C LEU A 163 2.99 3.36 -7.39
N ASN A 164 3.47 3.66 -8.59
CA ASN A 164 4.70 3.02 -9.07
C ASN A 164 5.98 3.52 -8.36
N ARG A 165 6.87 2.57 -8.03
CA ARG A 165 8.22 2.79 -7.48
C ARG A 165 9.29 2.99 -8.56
N ASP A 166 9.06 2.49 -9.78
CA ASP A 166 9.97 2.65 -10.93
C ASP A 166 9.90 4.08 -11.48
N LYS A 167 11.01 4.81 -11.33
CA LYS A 167 11.16 6.20 -11.80
C LYS A 167 11.09 6.32 -13.32
N ALA A 168 11.62 5.35 -14.07
CA ALA A 168 11.64 5.42 -15.53
C ALA A 168 10.22 5.29 -16.09
N PHE A 169 9.49 4.26 -15.65
CA PHE A 169 8.09 4.09 -15.99
C PHE A 169 7.22 5.26 -15.50
N HIS A 170 7.45 5.73 -14.26
CA HIS A 170 6.75 6.89 -13.73
C HIS A 170 6.93 8.12 -14.63
N ARG A 171 8.18 8.44 -15.05
CA ARG A 171 8.45 9.58 -15.96
C ARG A 171 7.71 9.44 -17.29
N GLN A 172 7.71 8.25 -17.88
CA GLN A 172 7.00 7.99 -19.14
C GLN A 172 5.50 8.24 -18.98
N ARG A 173 4.88 7.67 -17.94
CA ARG A 173 3.44 7.87 -17.68
C ARG A 173 3.11 9.31 -17.30
N ARG A 174 3.98 9.98 -16.53
CA ARG A 174 3.77 11.35 -16.09
C ARG A 174 3.66 12.32 -17.27
N ARG A 175 4.51 12.14 -18.30
CA ARG A 175 4.47 12.95 -19.52
C ARG A 175 3.12 12.90 -20.23
N VAL A 176 2.47 11.73 -20.26
CA VAL A 176 1.13 11.58 -20.86
C VAL A 176 0.09 12.40 -20.07
N TRP A 177 0.12 12.28 -18.74
CA TRP A 177 -0.78 13.04 -17.86
C TRP A 177 -0.55 14.54 -17.92
N ASP A 178 0.70 15.00 -17.88
CA ASP A 178 1.03 16.44 -17.97
C ASP A 178 0.54 17.04 -19.28
N ASN A 179 0.64 16.30 -20.39
CA ASN A 179 0.09 16.75 -21.67
C ASN A 179 -1.45 16.79 -21.66
N ALA A 180 -2.10 15.80 -21.05
CA ALA A 180 -3.56 15.77 -20.94
C ALA A 180 -4.11 16.94 -20.11
N PHE A 181 -3.42 17.32 -19.02
CA PHE A 181 -3.85 18.42 -18.14
C PHE A 181 -3.57 19.82 -18.69
N LYS A 182 -2.56 20.01 -19.57
CA LYS A 182 -2.28 21.32 -20.16
C LYS A 182 -3.44 21.88 -20.99
N THR A 183 -4.10 21.02 -21.75
CA THR A 183 -5.10 21.44 -22.75
C THR A 183 -6.54 21.44 -22.23
N SER A 184 -6.77 20.93 -21.02
CA SER A 184 -8.12 20.58 -20.55
C SER A 184 -8.62 21.40 -19.35
N LEU A 185 -7.75 22.16 -18.67
CA LEU A 185 -8.14 22.90 -17.47
C LEU A 185 -9.25 23.93 -17.72
N SER A 186 -9.16 24.71 -18.80
CA SER A 186 -10.21 25.67 -19.18
C SER A 186 -11.53 24.99 -19.55
N THR A 187 -11.48 23.75 -20.04
CA THR A 187 -12.66 22.96 -20.42
C THR A 187 -13.32 22.31 -19.20
N PHE A 188 -12.57 22.06 -18.13
CA PHE A 188 -13.09 21.43 -16.92
C PHE A 188 -13.80 22.41 -15.98
N ALA A 189 -13.41 23.68 -15.96
CA ALA A 189 -13.99 24.66 -15.04
C ALA A 189 -15.53 24.75 -15.12
N PRO A 190 -16.17 24.91 -16.30
CA PRO A 190 -17.63 24.98 -16.38
C PRO A 190 -18.32 23.70 -15.88
N GLN A 191 -17.68 22.54 -16.08
CA GLN A 191 -18.21 21.26 -15.63
C GLN A 191 -18.16 21.14 -14.10
N ILE A 192 -17.07 21.61 -13.47
CA ILE A 192 -16.91 21.64 -12.01
C ILE A 192 -17.89 22.66 -11.39
N GLU A 193 -18.05 23.83 -11.99
CA GLU A 193 -19.05 24.84 -11.58
C GLU A 193 -20.45 24.24 -11.60
N HIS A 194 -20.81 23.52 -12.67
CA HIS A 194 -22.10 22.85 -12.75
C HIS A 194 -22.33 21.82 -11.63
N PHE A 195 -21.32 21.01 -11.28
CA PHE A 195 -21.43 20.11 -10.12
C PHE A 195 -21.52 20.87 -8.80
N THR A 196 -20.87 22.02 -8.70
CA THR A 196 -20.92 22.89 -7.51
C THR A 196 -22.33 23.45 -7.32
N ASP A 197 -22.96 23.93 -8.40
CA ASP A 197 -24.35 24.38 -8.38
C ASP A 197 -25.30 23.27 -7.94
N GLN A 198 -25.10 22.03 -8.42
CA GLN A 198 -25.90 20.88 -7.99
C GLN A 198 -25.72 20.59 -6.49
N LEU A 199 -24.49 20.63 -5.98
CA LEU A 199 -24.23 20.45 -4.56
C LEU A 199 -24.91 21.56 -3.72
N LEU A 200 -24.77 22.81 -4.13
CA LEU A 200 -25.40 23.95 -3.45
C LEU A 200 -26.93 23.87 -3.49
N ALA A 201 -27.51 23.46 -4.62
CA ALA A 201 -28.96 23.26 -4.74
C ALA A 201 -29.46 22.18 -3.78
N ARG A 202 -28.72 21.07 -3.66
CA ARG A 202 -29.06 20.00 -2.70
C ARG A 202 -28.96 20.48 -1.25
N LEU A 203 -27.90 21.21 -0.91
CA LEU A 203 -27.74 21.79 0.43
C LEU A 203 -28.86 22.79 0.78
N ARG A 204 -29.31 23.60 -0.18
CA ARG A 204 -30.45 24.53 0.01
C ARG A 204 -31.78 23.79 0.18
N HIS A 205 -31.98 22.66 -0.49
CA HIS A 205 -33.20 21.89 -0.34
C HIS A 205 -33.34 21.24 1.04
N GLU A 206 -32.22 21.02 1.73
CA GLU A 206 -32.17 20.49 3.10
C GLU A 206 -32.02 21.59 4.16
N GLU A 207 -32.37 22.83 3.81
CA GLU A 207 -32.30 23.97 4.71
C GLU A 207 -33.15 23.71 5.97
N SER A 208 -32.54 23.91 7.14
CA SER A 208 -33.07 23.55 8.48
C SER A 208 -32.96 22.07 8.91
N GLN A 209 -32.29 21.21 8.13
CA GLN A 209 -31.97 19.84 8.54
C GLN A 209 -30.46 19.65 8.79
N LEU A 210 -30.12 18.65 9.62
CA LEU A 210 -28.73 18.23 9.80
C LEU A 210 -28.28 17.46 8.54
N VAL A 211 -27.34 18.03 7.80
CA VAL A 211 -26.82 17.42 6.56
C VAL A 211 -25.53 16.65 6.82
N PRO A 212 -25.38 15.40 6.34
CA PRO A 212 -24.13 14.65 6.42
C PRO A 212 -23.09 15.19 5.42
N LEU A 213 -22.43 16.30 5.77
CA LEU A 213 -21.52 17.02 4.85
C LEU A 213 -20.40 16.14 4.27
N LEU A 214 -19.86 15.19 5.05
CA LEU A 214 -18.83 14.26 4.58
C LEU A 214 -19.34 13.39 3.41
N GLU A 215 -20.60 12.94 3.49
CA GLU A 215 -21.22 12.14 2.45
C GLU A 215 -21.43 12.97 1.18
N TYR A 216 -21.93 14.19 1.31
CA TYR A 216 -22.25 15.03 0.15
C TYR A 216 -20.99 15.53 -0.56
N THR A 217 -19.95 15.86 0.19
CA THR A 217 -18.64 16.19 -0.38
C THR A 217 -17.97 14.97 -1.02
N THR A 218 -18.20 13.77 -0.50
CA THR A 218 -17.76 12.52 -1.14
C THR A 218 -18.50 12.31 -2.47
N TYR A 219 -19.83 12.43 -2.48
CA TYR A 219 -20.65 12.35 -3.69
C TYR A 219 -20.23 13.33 -4.77
N TYR A 220 -20.03 14.59 -4.37
CA TYR A 220 -19.52 15.62 -5.25
C TYR A 220 -18.16 15.23 -5.87
N SER A 221 -17.22 14.79 -5.04
CA SER A 221 -15.88 14.42 -5.49
C SER A 221 -15.92 13.24 -6.48
N TYR A 222 -16.75 12.23 -6.21
CA TYR A 222 -16.89 11.07 -7.10
C TYR A 222 -17.55 11.42 -8.44
N ASP A 223 -18.61 12.24 -8.44
CA ASP A 223 -19.26 12.68 -9.68
C ASP A 223 -18.33 13.52 -10.55
N VAL A 224 -17.60 14.47 -9.95
CA VAL A 224 -16.58 15.25 -10.65
C VAL A 224 -15.51 14.33 -11.23
N MET A 225 -14.94 13.44 -10.42
CA MET A 225 -13.90 12.52 -10.87
C MET A 225 -14.37 11.61 -12.02
N ALA A 226 -15.56 11.03 -11.91
CA ALA A 226 -16.12 10.16 -12.94
C ALA A 226 -16.42 10.93 -14.24
N ALA A 227 -16.95 12.14 -14.12
CA ALA A 227 -17.26 12.98 -15.27
C ALA A 227 -15.99 13.41 -16.03
N LEU A 228 -14.91 13.75 -15.31
CA LEU A 228 -13.63 14.08 -15.92
C LEU A 228 -12.93 12.84 -16.52
N ALA A 229 -12.91 11.72 -15.79
CA ALA A 229 -12.20 10.50 -16.18
C ALA A 229 -12.92 9.70 -17.28
N PHE A 230 -14.25 9.63 -17.25
CA PHE A 230 -15.07 8.78 -18.13
C PHE A 230 -16.03 9.58 -19.03
N GLY A 231 -16.17 10.89 -18.81
CA GLY A 231 -17.09 11.74 -19.57
C GLY A 231 -18.54 11.69 -19.07
N LYS A 232 -18.82 10.94 -18.00
CA LYS A 232 -20.16 10.80 -17.41
C LYS A 232 -20.08 10.77 -15.87
N PRO A 233 -20.92 11.55 -15.16
CA PRO A 233 -21.01 11.44 -13.71
C PRO A 233 -21.62 10.11 -13.28
N THR A 234 -21.41 9.76 -12.02
CA THR A 234 -22.01 8.59 -11.38
C THR A 234 -23.45 8.83 -10.93
N GLY A 235 -23.86 10.08 -10.71
CA GLY A 235 -25.22 10.46 -10.32
C GLY A 235 -25.43 10.64 -8.81
N PHE A 236 -24.37 10.55 -8.00
CA PHE A 236 -24.47 10.59 -6.54
C PHE A 236 -25.06 11.89 -6.00
N ILE A 237 -24.66 13.05 -6.53
CA ILE A 237 -25.18 14.35 -6.04
C ILE A 237 -26.69 14.43 -6.25
N LYS A 238 -27.23 13.81 -7.30
CA LYS A 238 -28.66 13.82 -7.62
C LYS A 238 -29.45 12.69 -6.95
N GLY A 239 -28.77 11.72 -6.35
CA GLY A 239 -29.41 10.49 -5.87
C GLY A 239 -29.81 9.53 -6.99
N GLU A 240 -29.22 9.69 -8.18
CA GLU A 240 -29.53 8.92 -9.40
C GLU A 240 -28.45 7.85 -9.70
N GLN A 241 -27.58 7.55 -8.73
CA GLN A 241 -26.51 6.58 -8.91
C GLN A 241 -27.03 5.16 -9.15
N SER A 242 -26.27 4.40 -9.95
CA SER A 242 -26.53 2.96 -10.10
C SER A 242 -26.10 2.19 -8.84
N GLU A 243 -26.69 1.01 -8.63
CA GLU A 243 -26.30 0.08 -7.56
C GLU A 243 -24.81 -0.29 -7.64
N VAL A 244 -24.29 -0.45 -8.85
CA VAL A 244 -22.86 -0.73 -9.08
C VAL A 244 -21.99 0.42 -8.56
N ALA A 245 -22.31 1.66 -8.90
CA ALA A 245 -21.57 2.83 -8.41
C ALA A 245 -21.62 2.91 -6.88
N ALA A 246 -22.81 2.72 -6.28
CA ALA A 246 -22.98 2.73 -4.84
C ALA A 246 -22.15 1.64 -4.13
N SER A 247 -22.16 0.41 -4.66
CA SER A 247 -21.37 -0.72 -4.14
C SER A 247 -19.87 -0.43 -4.19
N ILE A 248 -19.39 0.16 -5.29
CA ILE A 248 -18.00 0.57 -5.46
C ILE A 248 -17.61 1.61 -4.39
N LEU A 249 -18.41 2.66 -4.23
CA LEU A 249 -18.14 3.71 -3.24
C LEU A 249 -18.09 3.13 -1.82
N ALA A 250 -19.08 2.30 -1.47
CA ALA A 250 -19.14 1.62 -0.18
C ALA A 250 -17.92 0.71 0.06
N THR A 251 -17.47 0.00 -0.98
CA THR A 251 -16.25 -0.81 -0.92
C THR A 251 -15.03 0.05 -0.59
N PHE A 252 -14.83 1.16 -1.29
CA PHE A 252 -13.70 2.05 -1.05
C PHE A 252 -13.72 2.64 0.36
N THR A 253 -14.86 3.19 0.80
CA THR A 253 -14.99 3.84 2.12
C THR A 253 -14.81 2.84 3.26
N ASN A 254 -15.39 1.64 3.16
CA ASN A 254 -15.23 0.59 4.17
C ASN A 254 -13.79 0.03 4.21
N SER A 255 -13.08 0.02 3.08
CA SER A 255 -11.71 -0.50 3.00
C SER A 255 -10.67 0.43 3.63
N VAL A 256 -10.95 1.73 3.80
CA VAL A 256 -9.99 2.70 4.36
C VAL A 256 -9.53 2.31 5.77
N ARG A 257 -10.44 1.81 6.61
CA ARG A 257 -10.08 1.39 7.97
C ARG A 257 -9.14 0.18 7.97
N ALA A 258 -9.44 -0.82 7.15
CA ALA A 258 -8.57 -1.98 6.98
C ALA A 258 -7.18 -1.54 6.48
N LEU A 259 -7.15 -0.69 5.44
CA LEU A 259 -5.91 -0.15 4.89
C LEU A 259 -5.07 0.59 5.94
N GLY A 260 -5.71 1.34 6.83
CA GLY A 260 -5.01 2.04 7.93
C GLY A 260 -4.23 1.11 8.86
N TYR A 261 -4.78 -0.06 9.19
CA TYR A 261 -4.05 -1.07 9.97
C TYR A 261 -2.96 -1.76 9.15
N MET A 262 -3.28 -2.08 7.91
CA MET A 262 -2.43 -2.89 7.04
C MET A 262 -1.27 -2.10 6.44
N TYR A 263 -1.34 -0.76 6.44
CA TYR A 263 -0.25 0.14 6.04
C TYR A 263 1.06 -0.18 6.78
N HIS A 264 0.97 -0.59 8.05
CA HIS A 264 2.14 -0.96 8.85
C HIS A 264 2.62 -2.40 8.63
N MET A 265 1.95 -3.15 7.74
CA MET A 265 2.21 -4.55 7.40
C MET A 265 2.30 -4.75 5.87
N PRO A 266 3.31 -4.20 5.18
CA PRO A 266 3.43 -4.32 3.72
C PRO A 266 3.38 -5.77 3.21
N TRP A 267 3.96 -6.70 3.95
CA TRP A 267 3.91 -8.13 3.64
C TRP A 267 2.50 -8.71 3.60
N LEU A 268 1.62 -8.29 4.52
CA LEU A 268 0.23 -8.72 4.58
C LEU A 268 -0.57 -8.11 3.43
N MET A 269 -0.25 -6.86 3.09
CA MET A 269 -0.84 -6.21 1.94
C MET A 269 -0.46 -6.91 0.64
N ASN A 270 0.81 -7.28 0.46
CA ASN A 270 1.25 -8.05 -0.70
C ASN A 270 0.53 -9.39 -0.79
N ALA A 271 0.37 -10.08 0.35
CA ALA A 271 -0.36 -11.34 0.42
C ALA A 271 -1.82 -11.22 -0.06
N ILE A 272 -2.51 -10.18 0.41
CA ILE A 272 -3.91 -9.94 0.08
C ILE A 272 -4.07 -9.42 -1.35
N GLY A 273 -3.12 -8.61 -1.84
CA GLY A 273 -3.08 -8.16 -3.24
C GLY A 273 -3.06 -9.34 -4.21
N VAL A 274 -2.26 -10.37 -3.93
CA VAL A 274 -2.25 -11.61 -4.74
C VAL A 274 -3.64 -12.27 -4.72
N LEU A 275 -4.25 -12.47 -3.55
CA LEU A 275 -5.55 -13.13 -3.43
C LEU A 275 -6.69 -12.34 -4.11
N THR A 276 -6.71 -11.01 -3.90
CA THR A 276 -7.75 -10.12 -4.43
C THR A 276 -7.60 -9.81 -5.92
N SER A 277 -6.43 -10.07 -6.50
CA SER A 277 -6.22 -9.94 -7.95
C SER A 277 -7.02 -10.95 -8.78
N PHE A 278 -7.34 -12.11 -8.17
CA PHE A 278 -8.11 -13.19 -8.81
C PHE A 278 -9.61 -13.12 -8.53
N ALA A 279 -10.04 -12.54 -7.41
CA ALA A 279 -11.45 -12.43 -7.03
C ALA A 279 -11.71 -11.26 -6.07
N GLY A 280 -12.94 -10.76 -6.05
CA GLY A 280 -13.41 -9.75 -5.10
C GLY A 280 -13.48 -8.32 -5.66
N PRO A 281 -13.77 -7.33 -4.79
CA PRO A 281 -14.22 -6.00 -5.22
C PRO A 281 -13.20 -5.22 -6.07
N MET A 282 -11.89 -5.43 -5.81
CA MET A 282 -10.83 -4.79 -6.59
C MET A 282 -10.78 -5.28 -8.05
N LYS A 283 -11.04 -6.58 -8.26
CA LYS A 283 -11.14 -7.14 -9.62
C LYS A 283 -12.39 -6.61 -10.32
N GLU A 284 -13.52 -6.57 -9.64
CA GLU A 284 -14.78 -6.03 -10.19
C GLU A 284 -14.61 -4.56 -10.62
N TRP A 285 -13.98 -3.74 -9.78
CA TRP A 285 -13.66 -2.35 -10.10
C TRP A 285 -12.73 -2.22 -11.31
N ARG A 286 -11.68 -3.04 -11.38
CA ARG A 286 -10.77 -3.07 -12.54
C ARG A 286 -11.53 -3.41 -13.81
N ASP A 287 -12.34 -4.46 -13.78
CA ASP A 287 -13.10 -4.94 -14.93
C ASP A 287 -14.13 -3.88 -15.39
N TRP A 288 -14.83 -3.24 -14.45
CA TRP A 288 -15.72 -2.11 -14.73
C TRP A 288 -14.97 -0.93 -15.35
N SER A 289 -13.83 -0.53 -14.78
CA SER A 289 -13.01 0.58 -15.28
C SER A 289 -12.52 0.33 -16.72
N VAL A 290 -12.06 -0.90 -17.00
CA VAL A 290 -11.66 -1.34 -18.35
C VAL A 290 -12.85 -1.29 -19.31
N SER A 291 -14.04 -1.67 -18.87
CA SER A 291 -15.26 -1.60 -19.68
C SER A 291 -15.62 -0.15 -20.07
N GLN A 292 -15.57 0.79 -19.12
CA GLN A 292 -15.84 2.21 -19.35
C GLN A 292 -14.79 2.83 -20.28
N MET A 293 -13.51 2.52 -20.06
CA MET A 293 -12.43 2.95 -20.95
C MET A 293 -12.65 2.46 -22.39
N ARG A 294 -12.94 1.17 -22.58
CA ARG A 294 -13.21 0.59 -23.90
C ARG A 294 -14.42 1.24 -24.58
N ALA A 295 -15.49 1.50 -23.84
CA ALA A 295 -16.66 2.20 -24.36
C ALA A 295 -16.29 3.62 -24.83
N ARG A 296 -15.50 4.38 -24.05
CA ARG A 296 -15.02 5.71 -24.41
C ARG A 296 -14.13 5.69 -25.66
N MET A 297 -13.23 4.72 -25.79
CA MET A 297 -12.38 4.59 -26.97
C MET A 297 -13.18 4.31 -28.25
N LYS A 298 -14.28 3.56 -28.17
CA LYS A 298 -15.15 3.29 -29.35
C LYS A 298 -15.85 4.55 -29.87
N VAL A 299 -16.13 5.52 -28.99
CA VAL A 299 -16.72 6.81 -29.38
C VAL A 299 -15.68 7.69 -30.10
N TYR A 300 -14.39 7.50 -29.82
CA TYR A 300 -13.29 8.18 -30.50
C TYR A 300 -12.87 7.41 -31.76
N ILE A 301 -13.68 7.47 -32.82
CA ILE A 301 -13.22 7.14 -34.17
C ILE A 301 -12.66 8.44 -34.78
N PRO A 302 -11.34 8.55 -35.01
CA PRO A 302 -10.81 9.68 -35.76
C PRO A 302 -11.26 9.51 -37.21
N THR A 303 -12.12 10.39 -37.69
CA THR A 303 -12.26 10.61 -39.13
C THR A 303 -10.94 11.19 -39.63
N SER A 304 -10.11 10.32 -40.26
CA SER A 304 -8.79 10.56 -40.88
C SER A 304 -7.62 10.74 -39.88
N ARG A 305 -6.47 10.05 -39.91
CA ARG A 305 -5.68 9.31 -40.94
C ARG A 305 -4.78 8.23 -40.26
N PRO A 306 -4.15 7.31 -41.04
CA PRO A 306 -3.48 6.11 -40.54
C PRO A 306 -2.02 6.38 -40.15
N HIS A 307 -1.55 5.85 -39.03
CA HIS A 307 -0.24 5.21 -38.93
C HIS A 307 -0.21 4.29 -37.70
N SER A 308 0.11 3.04 -37.98
CA SER A 308 0.25 1.92 -37.06
C SER A 308 1.25 2.20 -35.94
N LEU A 309 0.77 2.24 -34.70
CA LEU A 309 1.58 1.94 -33.53
C LEU A 309 1.11 0.61 -32.96
N HIS A 310 1.85 -0.45 -33.28
CA HIS A 310 1.75 -1.73 -32.61
C HIS A 310 2.04 -1.55 -31.11
N LEU A 311 0.99 -1.46 -30.30
CA LEU A 311 1.09 -1.76 -28.88
C LEU A 311 1.13 -3.28 -28.75
N GLN A 312 2.33 -3.83 -28.62
CA GLN A 312 2.52 -5.21 -28.22
C GLN A 312 1.92 -5.39 -26.82
N SER A 313 0.83 -6.15 -26.80
CA SER A 313 0.27 -6.79 -25.62
C SER A 313 1.35 -7.64 -24.95
N THR A 314 1.85 -7.19 -23.80
CA THR A 314 2.50 -8.05 -22.81
C THR A 314 1.66 -7.94 -21.54
N TYR A 315 0.81 -8.95 -21.34
CA TYR A 315 0.27 -9.33 -20.04
C TYR A 315 1.31 -10.18 -19.32
#